data_AF-A0A2P0YPD8-F1
#
_entry.id   AF-A0A2P0YPD8-F1
#
_cell.length_a   1.000
_cell.length_b   1.000
_cell.length_c   1.000
_cell.angle_alpha   90.00
_cell.angle_beta   90.00
_cell.angle_gamma   90.00
#
_symmetry.space_group_name_H-M   'P 1'
#
loop_
_entity.id
_entity.type
_entity.pdbx_description
1 polymer ?
#
loop_
_entity_poly.entity_id
_entity_poly.type
_entity_poly.pdbx_seq_one_letter_code
_entity_poly.pdbx_strand_id
1 'polypeptide(L)'
;MGVQEMDPLSQLSLPPGFRFYPTDEELMVQYLCRKIAGHHFSLQIIGDIDLYKFDPWDLPSKAIFGEKEWYFFSPRDRKYPNGSRPNRVAGSGYWKSNRFRVHFV
;
A
#
# COMPACT_ATOMS: atom_id res chain seq x y z
N MET A 1 9.95 25.23 10.84
CA MET A 1 10.62 24.04 10.28
C MET A 1 9.71 23.53 9.18
N GLY A 2 10.00 23.88 7.93
CA GLY A 2 9.20 23.43 6.80
C GLY A 2 9.40 21.93 6.66
N VAL A 3 8.32 21.15 6.78
CA VAL A 3 8.32 19.74 6.41
C VAL A 3 8.69 19.71 4.93
N GLN A 4 9.89 19.23 4.60
CA GLN A 4 10.24 18.91 3.22
C GLN A 4 9.28 17.80 2.79
N GLU A 5 8.23 18.17 2.06
CA GLU A 5 7.55 17.23 1.18
C GLU A 5 8.55 16.90 0.07
N MET A 6 9.47 15.97 0.37
CA MET A 6 10.30 15.35 -0.66
C MET A 6 9.39 14.43 -1.44
N ASP A 7 9.09 14.81 -2.67
CA ASP A 7 8.49 13.91 -3.66
C ASP A 7 9.30 12.60 -3.65
N PRO A 8 8.72 11.49 -3.18
CA PRO A 8 9.47 10.25 -3.04
C PRO A 8 10.01 9.79 -4.39
N LEU A 9 9.29 10.11 -5.47
CA LEU A 9 9.68 9.86 -6.86
C LEU A 9 11.00 10.53 -7.25
N SER A 10 11.26 11.73 -6.72
CA SER A 10 12.48 12.49 -6.96
C SER A 10 13.70 11.87 -6.27
N GLN A 11 13.51 11.17 -5.15
CA GLN A 11 14.58 10.42 -4.47
C GLN A 11 14.92 9.11 -5.18
N LEU A 12 13.93 8.46 -5.80
CA LEU A 12 14.08 7.11 -6.34
C LEU A 12 14.97 7.07 -7.61
N SER A 13 15.29 8.22 -8.23
CA SER A 13 16.16 8.36 -9.41
C SER A 13 15.96 7.25 -10.45
N LEU A 14 14.69 6.89 -10.70
CA LEU A 14 14.36 5.71 -11.47
C LEU A 14 14.63 6.00 -12.95
N PRO A 15 15.29 5.07 -13.68
CA PRO A 15 15.51 5.24 -15.11
C PRO A 15 14.16 5.33 -15.85
N PRO A 16 14.09 6.13 -16.93
CA PRO A 16 12.89 6.22 -17.76
C PRO A 16 12.42 4.83 -18.21
N GLY A 17 11.15 4.51 -17.94
CA GLY A 17 10.56 3.21 -18.29
C GLY A 17 10.60 2.16 -17.17
N PHE A 18 11.16 2.47 -16.00
CA PHE A 18 11.02 1.60 -14.83
C PHE A 18 9.53 1.44 -14.46
N ARG A 19 9.09 0.20 -14.34
CA ARG A 19 7.75 -0.16 -13.88
C ARG A 19 7.85 -1.00 -12.63
N PHE A 20 7.08 -0.64 -11.63
CA PHE A 20 6.97 -1.45 -10.43
C PHE A 20 6.00 -2.60 -10.69
N TYR A 21 6.57 -3.77 -11.00
CA TYR A 21 5.83 -4.99 -11.25
C TYR A 21 6.40 -6.13 -10.39
N PRO A 22 6.25 -6.04 -9.06
CA PRO A 22 6.79 -7.04 -8.15
C PRO A 22 6.00 -8.34 -8.25
N THR A 23 6.67 -9.46 -8.00
CA THR A 23 6.03 -10.75 -7.76
C THR A 23 5.39 -10.81 -6.37
N ASP A 24 4.47 -11.76 -6.15
CA ASP A 24 3.84 -11.95 -4.84
C ASP A 24 4.85 -12.22 -3.73
N GLU A 25 5.89 -12.99 -4.05
CA GLU A 25 6.97 -13.32 -3.13
C GLU A 25 7.78 -12.07 -2.78
N GLU A 26 8.08 -11.22 -3.76
CA GLU A 26 8.76 -9.94 -3.51
C GLU A 26 7.90 -9.02 -2.64
N LEU A 27 6.61 -8.89 -2.93
CA LEU A 27 5.69 -8.11 -2.10
C LEU A 27 5.67 -8.60 -0.65
N MET A 28 5.63 -9.91 -0.44
CA MET A 28 5.62 -10.47 0.91
C MET A 28 6.99 -10.34 1.60
N VAL A 29 8.05 -10.86 0.99
CA VAL A 29 9.36 -11.00 1.65
C VAL A 29 10.12 -9.69 1.64
N GLN A 30 10.18 -9.02 0.49
CA GLN A 30 10.98 -7.82 0.32
C GLN A 30 10.29 -6.56 0.84
N TYR A 31 8.96 -6.49 0.80
CA TYR A 31 8.23 -5.31 1.27
C TYR A 31 7.58 -5.55 2.63
N LEU A 32 6.66 -6.51 2.76
CA LEU A 32 5.89 -6.68 3.99
C LEU A 32 6.73 -7.17 5.18
N CYS A 33 7.49 -8.27 5.02
CA CYS A 33 8.32 -8.83 6.09
C CYS A 33 9.39 -7.83 6.53
N ARG A 34 10.04 -7.14 5.59
CA ARG A 34 11.02 -6.09 5.90
C ARG A 34 10.39 -4.93 6.67
N LYS A 35 9.18 -4.51 6.32
CA LYS A 35 8.47 -3.43 7.01
C LYS A 35 8.18 -3.80 8.45
N ILE A 36 7.66 -5.01 8.68
CA ILE A 36 7.34 -5.52 10.02
C ILE A 36 8.62 -5.68 10.86
N ALA A 37 9.74 -6.06 10.24
CA ALA A 37 11.04 -6.13 10.88
C ALA A 37 11.66 -4.74 11.17
N GLY A 38 11.02 -3.64 10.77
CA GLY A 38 11.53 -2.29 10.97
C GLY A 38 12.72 -1.94 10.07
N HIS A 39 12.94 -2.66 8.97
CA HIS A 39 13.99 -2.33 8.03
C HIS A 39 13.61 -1.10 7.20
N HIS A 40 14.57 -0.18 7.04
CA HIS A 40 14.42 0.96 6.15
C HIS A 40 14.54 0.51 4.69
N PHE A 41 13.59 0.95 3.85
CA PHE A 41 13.63 0.73 2.41
C PHE A 41 14.45 1.83 1.75
N SER A 42 15.38 1.47 0.87
CA SER A 42 16.01 2.43 -0.03
C SER A 42 15.00 3.05 -1.00
N LEU A 43 13.91 2.32 -1.29
CA LEU A 43 12.87 2.74 -2.21
C LEU A 43 11.50 2.75 -1.50
N GLN A 44 11.07 3.91 -0.99
CA GLN A 44 9.74 4.09 -0.39
C GLN A 44 8.65 4.25 -1.46
N ILE A 45 8.45 3.20 -2.26
CA ILE A 45 7.47 3.17 -3.37
C ILE A 45 6.05 2.89 -2.86
N ILE A 46 5.93 2.13 -1.76
CA ILE A 46 4.66 1.75 -1.13
C ILE A 46 4.41 2.66 0.08
N GLY A 47 3.31 3.41 0.04
CA GLY A 47 2.91 4.32 1.11
C GLY A 47 2.08 3.64 2.20
N ASP A 48 2.12 4.17 3.41
CA ASP A 48 1.23 3.78 4.50
C ASP A 48 -0.11 4.51 4.39
N ILE A 49 -1.21 3.75 4.34
CA ILE A 49 -2.56 4.31 4.31
C ILE A 49 -3.56 3.35 4.95
N ASP A 50 -4.54 3.91 5.65
CA ASP A 50 -5.66 3.14 6.16
C ASP A 50 -6.72 2.95 5.06
N LEU A 51 -6.64 1.85 4.30
CA LEU A 51 -7.52 1.58 3.15
C LEU A 51 -9.00 1.51 3.53
N TYR A 52 -9.32 1.31 4.81
CA TYR A 52 -10.70 1.25 5.32
C TYR A 52 -11.28 2.64 5.62
N LYS A 53 -10.48 3.69 5.55
CA LYS A 53 -10.97 5.07 5.75
C LYS A 53 -11.29 5.78 4.45
N PHE A 54 -10.75 5.30 3.33
CA PHE A 54 -10.87 5.97 2.03
C PHE A 54 -11.70 5.15 1.07
N ASP A 55 -12.37 5.85 0.16
CA ASP A 55 -13.04 5.21 -0.94
C ASP A 55 -12.03 4.80 -2.04
N PRO A 56 -12.34 3.78 -2.86
CA PRO A 56 -11.39 3.23 -3.84
C PRO A 56 -10.90 4.26 -4.86
N TRP A 57 -11.73 5.25 -5.19
CA TRP A 57 -11.41 6.31 -6.16
C TRP A 57 -10.50 7.39 -5.60
N ASP A 58 -10.39 7.50 -4.27
CA ASP A 58 -9.46 8.43 -3.62
C ASP A 58 -8.05 7.85 -3.50
N LEU A 59 -7.92 6.51 -3.53
CA LEU A 59 -6.65 5.81 -3.39
C LEU A 59 -5.57 6.25 -4.40
N PRO A 60 -5.85 6.40 -5.70
CA PRO A 60 -4.86 6.82 -6.68
C PRO A 60 -4.17 8.15 -6.30
N SER A 61 -4.92 9.08 -5.71
CA SER A 61 -4.40 10.38 -5.28
C SER A 61 -3.45 10.31 -4.08
N LYS A 62 -3.47 9.19 -3.34
CA LYS A 62 -2.65 8.94 -2.16
C LYS A 62 -1.48 8.01 -2.45
N ALA A 63 -1.43 7.42 -3.63
CA ALA A 63 -0.33 6.57 -4.02
C ALA A 63 0.94 7.41 -4.19
N ILE A 64 2.06 6.88 -3.70
CA ILE A 64 3.37 7.48 -3.91
C ILE A 64 3.85 7.21 -5.34
N PHE A 65 3.63 5.99 -5.84
CA PHE A 65 4.02 5.54 -7.16
C PHE A 65 2.97 4.58 -7.73
N GLY A 66 2.83 4.59 -9.05
CA GLY A 66 1.91 3.72 -9.77
C GLY A 66 1.06 4.48 -10.79
N GLU A 67 1.00 3.97 -12.01
CA GLU A 67 0.15 4.53 -13.07
C GLU A 67 -1.20 3.82 -13.16
N LYS A 68 -1.17 2.48 -13.14
CA LYS A 68 -2.35 1.61 -13.29
C LYS A 68 -2.67 0.79 -12.05
N GLU A 69 -1.65 0.52 -11.25
CA GLU A 69 -1.71 -0.27 -10.04
C GLU A 69 -1.01 0.51 -8.95
N TRP A 70 -1.62 0.52 -7.77
CA TRP A 70 -1.11 1.25 -6.62
C TRP A 70 -0.97 0.28 -5.46
N TYR A 71 0.15 0.43 -4.75
CA TYR A 71 0.50 -0.43 -3.65
C TYR A 71 0.50 0.39 -2.37
N PHE A 72 -0.12 -0.18 -1.35
CA PHE A 72 -0.35 0.46 -0.08
C PHE A 72 -0.09 -0.53 1.04
N PHE A 73 0.55 -0.06 2.10
CA PHE A 73 0.55 -0.74 3.38
C PHE A 73 -0.66 -0.30 4.17
N SER A 74 -1.55 -1.25 4.46
CA SER A 74 -2.71 -0.96 5.30
C SER A 74 -2.64 -1.74 6.61
N PRO A 75 -2.95 -1.09 7.74
CA PRO A 75 -3.26 -1.81 8.96
C PRO A 75 -4.35 -2.84 8.66
N ARG A 76 -4.08 -4.10 9.03
CA ARG A 76 -5.07 -5.16 8.89
C ARG A 76 -6.11 -5.00 10.00
N ASP A 77 -7.15 -4.22 9.72
CA ASP A 77 -8.22 -4.02 10.68
C ASP A 77 -9.06 -5.29 10.85
N ARG A 78 -9.31 -5.67 12.10
CA ARG A 78 -10.09 -6.85 12.45
C ARG A 78 -11.49 -6.40 12.85
N LYS A 79 -12.52 -6.98 12.23
CA LYS A 79 -13.92 -6.70 12.57
C LYS A 79 -14.25 -6.97 14.04
N TYR A 80 -13.51 -7.89 14.66
CA TYR A 80 -13.62 -8.19 16.09
C TYR A 80 -12.23 -8.27 16.71
N PRO A 81 -12.04 -7.85 17.98
CA PRO A 81 -10.73 -7.86 18.66
C PRO A 81 -10.02 -9.23 18.58
N ASN A 82 -10.79 -10.32 18.70
CA ASN A 82 -10.30 -11.70 18.66
C ASN A 82 -10.69 -12.44 17.35
N GLY A 83 -11.21 -11.74 16.35
CA GLY A 83 -11.69 -12.34 15.11
C GLY A 83 -10.67 -12.29 13.99
N SER A 84 -10.57 -13.37 13.21
CA SER A 84 -9.78 -13.40 11.97
C SER A 84 -10.44 -12.69 10.79
N ARG A 85 -11.71 -12.27 10.95
CA ARG A 85 -12.47 -11.58 9.91
C ARG A 85 -11.94 -10.15 9.74
N PRO A 86 -11.38 -9.82 8.57
CA PRO A 86 -10.98 -8.45 8.29
C PRO A 86 -12.22 -7.56 8.28
N ASN A 87 -12.10 -6.34 8.81
CA ASN A 87 -13.07 -5.30 8.52
C ASN A 87 -13.05 -5.06 7.00
N ARG A 88 -14.22 -4.82 6.43
CA ARG A 88 -14.37 -4.60 4.99
C ARG A 88 -15.12 -3.33 4.71
N VAL A 89 -15.57 -2.61 5.74
CA VAL A 89 -16.19 -1.30 5.56
C VAL A 89 -15.08 -0.33 5.15
N ALA A 90 -15.29 0.42 4.07
CA ALA A 90 -14.37 1.44 3.61
C ALA A 90 -15.12 2.67 3.13
N GLY A 91 -14.82 3.82 3.75
CA GLY A 91 -15.47 5.08 3.43
C GLY A 91 -17.00 4.96 3.45
N SER A 92 -17.60 5.18 2.29
CA SER A 92 -19.05 5.13 2.06
C SER A 92 -19.61 3.74 1.72
N GLY A 93 -18.74 2.72 1.60
CA GLY A 93 -19.10 1.39 1.12
C GLY A 93 -18.40 0.24 1.83
N TYR A 94 -18.27 -0.90 1.13
CA TYR A 94 -17.54 -2.06 1.63
C TYR A 94 -16.76 -2.78 0.54
N TRP A 95 -15.55 -3.21 0.86
CA TRP A 95 -14.72 -4.07 0.02
C TRP A 95 -15.33 -5.46 -0.07
N LYS A 96 -15.74 -5.86 -1.28
CA LYS A 96 -16.16 -7.23 -1.56
C LYS A 96 -14.95 -8.06 -1.96
N SER A 97 -14.65 -9.10 -1.18
CA SER A 97 -13.63 -10.08 -1.58
C SER A 97 -14.13 -10.79 -2.84
N ASN A 98 -13.48 -10.53 -3.98
CA ASN A 98 -13.70 -11.34 -5.16
C ASN A 98 -12.81 -12.59 -5.12
N ARG A 99 -13.12 -13.58 -5.94
CA ARG A 99 -12.36 -14.84 -6.06
C ARG A 99 -10.98 -14.63 -6.73
N PHE A 100 -10.72 -13.44 -7.27
CA PHE A 100 -9.46 -13.05 -7.86
C PHE A 100 -8.76 -12.04 -6.95
N ARG A 101 -7.48 -12.34 -6.69
CA ARG A 101 -6.58 -11.74 -5.70
C ARG A 101 -6.70 -10.22 -5.61
N VAL A 102 -6.94 -9.73 -4.40
CA VAL A 102 -6.61 -8.35 -4.01
C VAL A 102 -5.41 -8.48 -3.09
N HIS A 103 -4.23 -8.08 -3.58
CA HIS A 103 -3.01 -8.05 -2.78
C HIS A 103 -3.07 -6.80 -1.89
N PHE A 104 -3.64 -6.96 -0.71
CA PHE A 104 -3.41 -6.03 0.38
C PHE A 104 -2.03 -6.39 0.96
N VAL A 105 -1.06 -5.51 0.74
CA VAL A 105 0.25 -5.57 1.40
C VAL A 105 0.15 -4.78 2.71
#